data_AF-A0A5N5TNC8-F1
#
_entry.id   AF-A0A5N5TNC8-F1
#
_cell.length_a   1.000
_cell.length_b   1.000
_cell.length_c   1.000
_cell.angle_alpha   90.00
_cell.angle_beta   90.00
_cell.angle_gamma   90.00
#
_symmetry.space_group_name_H-M   'P 1'
#
loop_
_entity.id
_entity.type
_entity.pdbx_description
1 polymer ?
#
loop_
_entity_poly.entity_id
_entity_poly.type
_entity_poly.pdbx_seq_one_letter_code
_entity_poly.pdbx_strand_id
1 'polypeptide(L)'
;MATKDEISASENIRLVQLMEMENQRVALEKGFQAILTTNTSKLTQYVCEDLMSYKTLASYQINEWQAEDGSRPFKAAPDDAVAVTSVLYLTKEC
;
A
#
# COMPACT_ATOMS: atom_id res chain seq x y z
N MET A 1 -0.56 1.69 -9.25
CA MET A 1 0.59 0.92 -9.74
C MET A 1 0.08 -0.47 -10.14
N ALA A 2 0.45 -0.92 -11.32
CA ALA A 2 0.31 -2.29 -11.78
C ALA A 2 1.70 -2.72 -12.28
N THR A 3 2.01 -4.00 -12.20
CA THR A 3 3.34 -4.51 -12.61
C THR A 3 3.48 -4.54 -14.13
N LYS A 4 2.45 -5.00 -14.85
CA LYS A 4 2.39 -5.01 -16.32
C LYS A 4 0.92 -5.02 -16.78
N ASP A 5 0.59 -4.35 -17.88
CA ASP A 5 -0.80 -4.28 -18.38
C ASP A 5 -1.21 -5.51 -19.20
N GLU A 6 -0.23 -6.30 -19.65
CA GLU A 6 -0.44 -7.48 -20.52
C GLU A 6 -0.80 -8.77 -19.76
N ILE A 7 -0.77 -8.74 -18.43
CA ILE A 7 -1.04 -9.92 -17.59
C ILE A 7 -2.46 -9.86 -17.03
N SER A 8 -3.00 -11.03 -16.67
CA SER A 8 -4.31 -11.11 -16.04
C SER A 8 -4.33 -10.41 -14.68
N ALA A 9 -5.52 -10.00 -14.23
CA ALA A 9 -5.69 -9.38 -12.91
C ALA A 9 -5.18 -10.28 -11.78
N SER A 10 -5.39 -11.60 -11.86
CA SER A 10 -4.90 -12.58 -10.88
C SER A 10 -3.38 -12.69 -10.87
N GLU A 11 -2.73 -12.66 -12.03
CA GLU A 11 -1.26 -12.64 -12.11
C GLU A 11 -0.70 -11.36 -11.51
N ASN A 12 -1.34 -10.21 -11.76
CA ASN A 12 -0.91 -8.93 -11.21
C ASN A 12 -1.03 -8.90 -9.68
N ILE A 13 -2.16 -9.37 -9.12
CA ILE A 13 -2.33 -9.57 -7.67
C ILE A 13 -1.22 -10.46 -7.12
N ARG A 14 -0.97 -11.60 -7.77
CA ARG A 14 0.05 -12.56 -7.31
C ARG A 14 1.45 -11.96 -7.33
N LEU A 15 1.80 -11.18 -8.35
CA LEU A 15 3.11 -10.52 -8.44
C LEU A 15 3.30 -9.48 -7.35
N VAL A 16 2.29 -8.63 -7.10
CA VAL A 16 2.36 -7.64 -6.00
C VAL A 16 2.49 -8.35 -4.66
N GLN A 17 1.75 -9.44 -4.44
CA GLN A 17 1.86 -10.26 -3.24
C GLN A 17 3.28 -10.84 -3.07
N LEU A 18 3.87 -11.39 -4.13
CA LEU A 18 5.24 -11.94 -4.09
C LEU A 18 6.28 -10.86 -3.77
N MET A 19 6.16 -9.68 -4.37
CA MET A 19 7.03 -8.54 -4.06
C MET A 19 6.92 -8.14 -2.58
N GLU A 20 5.70 -8.12 -2.05
CA GLU A 20 5.47 -7.77 -0.65
C GLU A 20 5.96 -8.86 0.33
N MET A 21 5.84 -10.14 -0.03
CA MET A 21 6.44 -11.24 0.73
C MET A 21 7.97 -11.10 0.82
N GLU A 22 8.63 -10.66 -0.25
CA GLU A 22 10.08 -10.40 -0.20
C GLU A 22 10.44 -9.21 0.70
N ASN A 23 9.62 -8.14 0.72
CA ASN A 23 9.79 -7.05 1.68
C ASN A 23 9.73 -7.57 3.12
N GLN A 24 8.75 -8.41 3.44
CA GLN A 24 8.60 -9.03 4.75
C GLN A 24 9.79 -9.91 5.12
N ARG A 25 10.26 -10.76 4.19
CA ARG A 25 11.45 -11.60 4.41
C ARG A 25 12.67 -10.75 4.75
N VAL A 26 12.97 -9.74 3.95
CA VAL A 26 14.11 -8.83 4.17
C VAL A 26 13.96 -8.09 5.50
N ALA A 27 12.74 -7.65 5.83
CA ALA A 27 12.49 -6.92 7.07
C ALA A 27 12.70 -7.80 8.32
N LEU A 28 12.23 -9.05 8.29
CA LEU A 28 12.45 -10.03 9.35
C LEU A 28 13.94 -10.39 9.50
N GLU A 29 14.64 -10.63 8.40
CA GLU A 29 16.08 -10.94 8.39
C GLU A 29 16.92 -9.82 8.99
N LYS A 30 16.52 -8.57 8.74
CA LYS A 30 17.20 -7.39 9.28
C LYS A 30 16.74 -7.01 10.70
N GLY A 31 15.77 -7.72 11.27
CA GLY A 31 15.27 -7.47 12.62
C GLY A 31 14.43 -6.21 12.77
N PHE A 32 13.77 -5.77 11.69
CA PHE A 32 12.76 -4.71 11.80
C PHE A 32 11.56 -5.18 12.61
N GLN A 33 10.90 -4.25 13.31
CA GLN A 33 9.72 -4.53 14.13
C GLN A 33 8.41 -4.36 13.36
N ALA A 34 8.43 -3.60 12.27
CA ALA A 34 7.25 -3.32 11.47
C ALA A 34 7.63 -2.85 10.05
N ILE A 35 6.67 -2.96 9.13
CA ILE A 35 6.70 -2.33 7.81
C ILE A 35 5.58 -1.30 7.76
N LEU A 36 5.92 -0.09 7.31
CA LEU A 36 4.97 0.99 7.06
C LEU A 36 4.87 1.23 5.56
N THR A 37 3.66 1.36 5.03
CA THR A 37 3.42 1.66 3.62
C THR A 37 2.34 2.73 3.46
N THR A 38 2.43 3.49 2.37
CA THR A 38 1.35 4.37 1.88
C THR A 38 0.95 3.90 0.49
N ASN A 39 -0.23 3.28 0.41
CA ASN A 39 -0.77 2.72 -0.82
C ASN A 39 -1.78 3.67 -1.46
N THR A 40 -1.52 4.09 -2.71
CA THR A 40 -2.37 5.00 -3.49
C THR A 40 -3.15 4.30 -4.60
N SER A 41 -2.98 2.99 -4.76
CA SER A 41 -3.73 2.20 -5.74
C SER A 41 -4.57 1.12 -5.08
N LYS A 42 -5.78 0.90 -5.60
CA LYS A 42 -6.71 -0.12 -5.08
C LYS A 42 -6.09 -1.52 -5.03
N LEU A 43 -5.26 -1.86 -6.01
CA LEU A 43 -4.58 -3.15 -6.05
C LEU A 43 -3.61 -3.34 -4.88
N THR A 44 -2.73 -2.37 -4.65
CA THR A 44 -1.76 -2.44 -3.54
C THR A 44 -2.46 -2.36 -2.18
N GLN A 45 -3.57 -1.62 -2.10
CA GLN A 45 -4.41 -1.58 -0.91
C GLN A 45 -4.98 -2.97 -0.59
N TYR A 46 -5.67 -3.57 -1.56
CA TYR A 46 -6.22 -4.92 -1.44
C TYR A 46 -5.17 -5.97 -1.02
N VAL A 47 -3.99 -5.95 -1.66
CA VAL A 47 -2.93 -6.90 -1.30
C VAL A 47 -2.44 -6.67 0.14
N CYS A 48 -2.17 -5.44 0.55
CA CYS A 48 -1.63 -5.19 1.88
C CYS A 48 -2.69 -5.43 2.96
N GLU A 49 -3.82 -4.73 2.88
CA GLU A 49 -4.82 -4.70 3.94
C GLU A 49 -5.67 -5.98 3.99
N ASP A 50 -6.15 -6.49 2.85
CA ASP A 50 -7.07 -7.63 2.83
C ASP A 50 -6.37 -8.98 2.75
N LEU A 51 -5.23 -9.08 2.04
CA LEU A 51 -4.53 -10.36 1.85
C LEU A 51 -3.36 -10.59 2.81
N MET A 52 -2.73 -9.52 3.30
CA MET A 52 -1.47 -9.62 4.07
C MET A 52 -1.57 -9.01 5.47
N SER A 53 -2.79 -8.76 5.94
CA SER A 53 -3.09 -8.35 7.32
C SER A 53 -2.43 -7.04 7.77
N TYR A 54 -2.11 -6.15 6.82
CA TYR A 54 -1.71 -4.79 7.19
C TYR A 54 -2.86 -4.08 7.90
N LYS A 55 -2.55 -3.43 9.01
CA LYS A 55 -3.50 -2.60 9.74
C LYS A 55 -3.48 -1.19 9.18
N THR A 56 -4.62 -0.72 8.67
CA THR A 56 -4.79 0.69 8.30
C THR A 56 -4.62 1.59 9.52
N LEU A 57 -3.77 2.59 9.39
CA LEU A 57 -3.55 3.65 10.38
C LEU A 57 -4.29 4.94 10.00
N ALA A 58 -4.32 5.27 8.71
CA ALA A 58 -5.00 6.46 8.21
C ALA A 58 -5.41 6.28 6.74
N SER A 59 -6.47 6.98 6.33
CA SER A 59 -6.93 7.06 4.95
C SER A 59 -7.29 8.51 4.64
N TYR A 60 -6.80 9.01 3.51
CA TYR A 60 -7.00 10.40 3.08
C TYR A 60 -7.55 10.45 1.66
N GLN A 61 -8.58 11.27 1.45
CA GLN A 61 -9.08 11.58 0.11
C GLN A 61 -8.09 12.49 -0.59
N ILE A 62 -7.47 12.01 -1.66
CA ILE A 62 -6.34 12.73 -2.26
C ILE A 62 -6.79 14.01 -2.94
N ASN A 63 -7.99 14.03 -3.51
CA ASN A 63 -8.52 15.20 -4.20
C ASN A 63 -8.93 16.33 -3.25
N GLU A 64 -9.13 16.04 -1.96
CA GLU A 64 -9.42 17.02 -0.91
C GLU A 64 -8.15 17.63 -0.30
N TRP A 65 -6.98 17.04 -0.55
CA TRP A 65 -5.73 17.52 0.02
C TRP A 65 -5.33 18.91 -0.52
N GLN A 66 -4.82 19.73 0.38
CA GLN A 66 -4.32 21.08 0.12
C GLN A 66 -2.93 21.24 0.75
N ALA A 67 -1.99 21.77 -0.03
CA ALA A 67 -0.66 22.13 0.44
C ALA A 67 -0.69 23.38 1.33
N GLU A 68 0.38 23.62 2.08
CA GLU A 68 0.49 24.80 2.97
C GLU A 68 0.39 26.14 2.22
N ASP A 69 0.80 26.17 0.95
CA ASP A 69 0.69 27.34 0.07
C ASP A 69 -0.72 27.53 -0.52
N GLY A 70 -1.67 26.66 -0.15
CA GLY A 70 -3.05 26.66 -0.64
C GLY A 70 -3.27 25.92 -1.96
N SER A 71 -2.22 25.40 -2.61
CA SER A 71 -2.35 24.65 -3.86
C SER A 71 -3.01 23.28 -3.64
N ARG A 72 -3.71 22.78 -4.67
CA ARG A 72 -4.39 21.47 -4.66
C ARG A 72 -3.95 20.63 -5.86
N PRO A 73 -2.73 20.06 -5.84
CA PRO A 73 -2.15 19.38 -7.00
C PRO A 73 -2.94 18.14 -7.42
N PHE A 74 -3.67 17.51 -6.49
CA PHE A 74 -4.45 16.30 -6.73
C PHE A 74 -5.95 16.55 -6.92
N LYS A 75 -6.39 17.81 -7.06
CA LYS A 75 -7.81 18.17 -7.17
C LYS A 75 -8.55 17.44 -8.31
N ALA A 76 -7.85 17.09 -9.38
CA ALA A 76 -8.40 16.39 -10.52
C ALA A 76 -8.51 14.86 -10.33
N ALA A 77 -8.05 14.32 -9.20
CA ALA A 77 -8.18 12.91 -8.92
C ALA A 77 -9.65 12.51 -8.65
N PRO A 78 -10.03 11.26 -8.98
CA PRO A 78 -11.35 10.73 -8.68
C PRO A 78 -11.72 10.75 -7.19
N ASP A 79 -13.02 10.80 -6.88
CA ASP A 79 -13.54 10.80 -5.49
C ASP A 79 -13.32 9.46 -4.75
N ASP A 80 -13.01 8.40 -5.48
CA ASP A 80 -12.67 7.09 -4.93
C ASP A 80 -11.15 6.87 -4.81
N ALA A 81 -10.35 7.90 -5.08
CA ALA A 81 -8.91 7.84 -4.98
C ALA A 81 -8.45 8.24 -3.57
N VAL A 82 -8.05 7.25 -2.78
CA VAL A 82 -7.54 7.41 -1.42
C VAL A 82 -6.05 7.07 -1.33
N ALA A 83 -5.35 7.76 -0.44
CA ALA A 83 -4.04 7.36 0.06
C ALA A 83 -4.22 6.68 1.41
N VAL A 84 -3.90 5.39 1.49
CA VAL A 84 -4.07 4.58 2.71
C VAL A 84 -2.69 4.32 3.30
N THR A 85 -2.48 4.74 4.54
CA THR A 85 -1.27 4.43 5.30
C THR A 85 -1.55 3.27 6.23
N SER A 86 -0.73 2.23 6.14
CA SER A 86 -0.92 0.97 6.86
C SER A 86 0.38 0.46 7.45
N VAL A 87 0.27 -0.36 8.50
CA VAL A 87 1.40 -0.99 9.18
C VAL A 87 1.22 -2.51 9.30
N LEU A 88 2.28 -3.25 9.05
CA LEU A 88 2.40 -4.65 9.43
C LEU A 88 3.40 -4.76 10.57
N TYR A 89 2.96 -5.26 11.72
CA TYR A 89 3.87 -5.57 12.83
C TYR A 89 4.49 -6.94 12.61
N LEU A 90 5.82 -7.01 12.62
CA LEU A 90 6.58 -8.22 12.39
C LEU A 90 6.80 -8.92 13.73
N THR A 91 6.00 -9.94 14.02
CA THR A 91 6.26 -10.82 15.16
C THR A 91 7.20 -11.93 14.72
N LYS A 92 8.37 -12.05 15.37
CA LYS A 92 9.08 -13.33 15.36
C LYS A 92 8.22 -14.32 16.12
N GLU A 93 7.75 -15.38 15.46
CA GLU A 93 7.34 -16.57 16.19
C GLU A 93 8.56 -16.99 17.04
N CYS A 94 8.37 -17.02 18.36
CA CYS A 94 9.41 -17.38 19.34
C CYS A 94 9.52 -18.90 19.46
#